data_AF-A0A7J6NBK3-F1
#
_entry.id   AF-A0A7J6NBK3-F1
#
_cell.length_a   1.000
_cell.length_b   1.000
_cell.length_c   1.000
_cell.angle_alpha   90.00
_cell.angle_beta   90.00
_cell.angle_gamma   90.00
#
_symmetry.space_group_name_H-M   'P 1'
#
loop_
_entity.id
_entity.type
_entity.pdbx_description
1 polymer ?
#
loop_
_entity_poly.entity_id
_entity_poly.type
_entity_poly.pdbx_seq_one_letter_code
_entity_poly.pdbx_strand_id
1 'polypeptide(L)'
;MPIRYSEGYPNARYYGGNEYIDQMENLCRQRALDAYRLSPEKWGVNVQPLSGSPANFQVYTALMEPHDRLMALDLPHGGHLSHGYQT
;
A
#
# COMPACT_ATOMS: atom_id res chain seq x y z
N MET A 1 7.04 -12.80 19.87
CA MET A 1 7.48 -11.42 19.63
C MET A 1 6.57 -10.50 20.43
N PRO A 2 7.08 -9.50 21.18
CA PRO A 2 6.21 -8.51 21.81
C PRO A 2 5.40 -7.77 20.74
N ILE A 3 4.18 -7.36 21.08
CA ILE A 3 3.35 -6.50 20.24
C ILE A 3 4.13 -5.19 20.04
N ARG A 4 4.39 -4.82 18.79
CA ARG A 4 5.15 -3.62 18.43
C ARG A 4 4.24 -2.61 17.74
N TYR A 5 4.39 -1.35 18.12
CA TYR A 5 3.83 -0.20 17.41
C TYR A 5 4.94 0.42 16.56
N SER A 6 4.75 0.44 15.25
CA SER A 6 5.79 0.75 14.28
C SER A 6 5.31 1.79 13.26
N GLU A 7 4.62 2.83 13.71
CA GLU A 7 4.19 3.93 12.86
C GLU A 7 5.40 4.60 12.18
N GLY A 8 5.20 4.97 10.91
CA GLY A 8 6.25 5.48 10.02
C GLY A 8 6.77 4.40 9.07
N TYR A 9 7.96 4.63 8.52
CA TYR A 9 8.65 3.71 7.61
C TYR A 9 9.94 3.20 8.24
N PRO A 10 10.56 2.13 7.68
CA PRO A 10 11.86 1.64 8.16
C PRO A 10 12.90 2.76 8.25
N ASN A 11 13.63 2.83 9.36
CA ASN A 11 14.58 3.90 9.70
C ASN A 11 13.98 5.31 9.89
N ALA A 12 12.66 5.45 9.83
CA ALA A 12 11.91 6.70 10.02
C ALA A 12 10.65 6.43 10.87
N ARG A 13 10.85 5.76 12.01
CA ARG A 13 9.79 5.39 12.95
C ARG A 13 9.60 6.47 14.01
N TYR A 14 8.36 6.63 14.46
CA TYR A 14 8.06 7.50 15.61
C TYR A 14 8.45 6.89 16.96
N TYR A 15 8.52 5.55 17.02
CA TYR A 15 8.81 4.81 18.25
C TYR A 15 10.11 3.99 18.13
N GLY A 16 10.86 3.89 19.23
CA GLY A 16 12.08 3.10 19.31
C GLY A 16 11.85 1.58 19.38
N GLY A 17 12.91 0.80 19.13
CA GLY A 17 12.88 -0.65 19.23
C GLY A 17 12.35 -1.39 17.99
N ASN A 18 12.26 -0.72 16.85
CA ASN A 18 11.72 -1.31 15.63
C ASN A 18 12.79 -1.99 14.75
N GLU A 19 13.98 -2.32 15.29
CA GLU A 19 15.11 -2.84 14.50
C GLU A 19 14.74 -4.11 13.73
N TYR A 20 14.07 -5.06 14.39
CA TYR A 20 13.63 -6.31 13.76
C TYR A 20 12.39 -6.11 12.86
N ILE A 21 11.53 -5.14 13.17
CA ILE A 21 10.35 -4.81 12.36
C ILE A 21 10.79 -4.16 11.05
N ASP A 22 11.80 -3.29 11.10
CA ASP A 22 12.39 -2.64 9.94
C ASP A 22 13.09 -3.64 9.02
N GLN A 23 13.81 -4.61 9.59
CA GLN A 23 14.38 -5.72 8.82
C GLN A 23 13.28 -6.54 8.12
N MET A 24 12.21 -6.87 8.82
CA MET A 24 11.08 -7.62 8.27
C MET A 24 10.38 -6.84 7.14
N GLU A 25 10.10 -5.56 7.34
CA GLU A 25 9.43 -4.73 6.34
C GLU A 25 10.31 -4.51 5.11
N ASN A 26 11.60 -4.25 5.27
CA ASN A 26 12.54 -4.14 4.15
C ASN A 26 12.67 -5.45 3.37
N LEU A 27 12.71 -6.60 4.06
CA LEU A 27 12.71 -7.91 3.41
C LEU A 27 11.42 -8.16 2.62
N CYS A 28 10.26 -7.76 3.18
CA CYS A 28 8.98 -7.87 2.49
C CYS A 28 8.96 -7.02 1.20
N ARG A 29 9.40 -5.77 1.29
CA ARG A 29 9.49 -4.85 0.14
C ARG A 29 10.42 -5.40 -0.94
N GLN A 30 11.61 -5.89 -0.57
CA GLN A 30 12.54 -6.49 -1.52
C GLN A 30 11.92 -7.70 -2.23
N ARG A 31 11.35 -8.62 -1.47
CA ARG A 31 10.70 -9.81 -2.04
C ARG A 31 9.52 -9.48 -2.94
N ALA A 32 8.76 -8.44 -2.62
CA ALA A 32 7.65 -7.99 -3.46
C ALA A 32 8.19 -7.51 -4.83
N LEU A 33 9.24 -6.69 -4.84
CA LEU A 33 9.87 -6.26 -6.11
C LEU A 33 10.43 -7.44 -6.90
N ASP A 34 11.13 -8.36 -6.23
CA ASP A 34 11.71 -9.55 -6.86
C ASP A 34 10.63 -10.47 -7.47
N ALA A 35 9.51 -10.68 -6.76
CA ALA A 35 8.41 -11.52 -7.22
C ALA A 35 7.80 -11.04 -8.54
N TYR A 36 7.77 -9.72 -8.76
CA TYR A 36 7.28 -9.12 -9.99
C TYR A 36 8.40 -8.74 -10.97
N ARG A 37 9.66 -9.11 -10.68
CA ARG A 37 10.85 -8.83 -11.49
C ARG A 37 11.04 -7.33 -11.77
N LEU A 38 10.80 -6.50 -10.76
CA LEU A 38 10.88 -5.05 -10.84
C LEU A 38 12.23 -4.55 -10.35
N SER A 39 12.84 -3.60 -11.08
CA SER A 39 14.06 -2.93 -10.63
C SER A 39 13.74 -1.92 -9.51
N PRO A 40 14.43 -1.97 -8.35
CA PRO A 40 14.27 -0.99 -7.28
C PRO A 40 14.61 0.45 -7.67
N GLU A 41 15.36 0.67 -8.76
CA GLU A 41 15.68 2.02 -9.26
C GLU A 41 14.47 2.70 -9.91
N LYS A 42 13.52 1.90 -10.42
CA LYS A 42 12.34 2.39 -11.14
C LYS A 42 11.06 2.22 -10.33
N TRP A 43 11.04 1.26 -9.43
CA TRP A 43 9.84 0.86 -8.71
C TRP A 43 10.05 0.88 -7.19
N GLY A 44 9.17 1.59 -6.50
CA GLY A 44 8.96 1.45 -5.08
C GLY A 44 7.77 0.54 -4.77
N VAL A 45 7.67 0.09 -3.52
CA VAL A 45 6.50 -0.65 -3.02
C VAL A 45 6.21 -0.24 -1.58
N ASN A 46 4.93 -0.02 -1.29
CA ASN A 46 4.39 0.09 0.06
C ASN A 46 3.68 -1.22 0.41
N VAL A 47 4.08 -1.86 1.50
CA VAL A 47 3.55 -3.15 1.98
C VAL A 47 2.68 -3.03 3.23
N GLN A 48 2.33 -1.80 3.62
CA GLN A 48 1.53 -1.49 4.81
C GLN A 48 -0.01 -1.46 4.62
N PRO A 49 -0.59 -1.36 3.39
CA PRO A 49 -2.05 -1.40 3.26
C PRO A 49 -2.66 -2.66 3.85
N LEU A 50 -3.71 -2.49 4.67
CA LEU A 50 -4.30 -3.58 5.46
C LEU A 50 -5.07 -4.60 4.60
N SER A 51 -5.54 -4.21 3.43
CA SER A 51 -6.28 -5.05 2.47
C SER A 51 -6.38 -4.34 1.11
N GLY A 52 -6.97 -4.98 0.10
CA GLY A 52 -7.07 -4.43 -1.26
C GLY A 52 -7.94 -3.17 -1.36
N SER A 53 -9.11 -3.15 -0.73
CA SER A 53 -10.00 -1.97 -0.74
C SER A 53 -9.35 -0.71 -0.14
N PRO A 54 -8.74 -0.75 1.07
CA PRO A 54 -8.04 0.42 1.59
C PRO A 54 -6.78 0.77 0.80
N ALA A 55 -6.09 -0.20 0.17
CA ALA A 55 -4.97 0.11 -0.72
C ALA A 55 -5.41 0.99 -1.91
N ASN A 56 -6.52 0.65 -2.57
CA ASN A 56 -7.06 1.48 -3.65
C ASN A 56 -7.44 2.88 -3.16
N PHE A 57 -8.14 2.97 -2.02
CA PHE A 57 -8.53 4.26 -1.47
C PHE A 57 -7.31 5.15 -1.15
N GLN A 58 -6.25 4.57 -0.58
CA GLN A 58 -5.00 5.28 -0.30
C GLN A 58 -4.31 5.80 -1.58
N VAL A 59 -4.37 5.05 -2.69
CA VAL A 59 -3.85 5.54 -3.98
C VAL A 59 -4.65 6.75 -4.48
N TYR A 60 -5.98 6.70 -4.39
CA TYR A 60 -6.81 7.85 -4.79
C TYR A 60 -6.51 9.07 -3.92
N THR A 61 -6.44 8.91 -2.60
CA THR A 61 -6.08 10.00 -1.69
C THR A 61 -4.68 10.58 -1.97
N ALA A 62 -3.74 9.76 -2.44
CA ALA A 62 -2.38 10.21 -2.74
C ALA A 62 -2.25 10.98 -4.07
N LEU A 63 -3.15 10.72 -5.03
CA LEU A 63 -3.02 11.22 -6.42
C LEU A 63 -4.14 12.15 -6.87
N MET A 64 -5.27 12.17 -6.15
CA MET A 64 -6.49 12.86 -6.55
C MET A 64 -6.97 13.78 -5.43
N GLU A 65 -7.52 14.92 -5.81
CA GLU A 65 -8.24 15.79 -4.89
C GLU A 65 -9.68 15.28 -4.68
N PRO A 66 -10.33 15.64 -3.56
CA PRO A 66 -11.75 15.40 -3.40
C PRO A 66 -12.54 15.94 -4.61
N HIS A 67 -13.45 15.11 -5.14
CA HIS A 67 -14.29 15.37 -6.32
C HIS A 67 -13.61 15.28 -7.69
N ASP A 68 -12.33 14.91 -7.75
CA ASP A 68 -11.72 14.49 -9.02
C ASP A 68 -12.42 13.25 -9.60
N ARG A 69 -12.29 13.07 -10.90
CA ARG A 69 -13.01 12.02 -11.64
C ARG A 69 -12.15 10.77 -11.79
N LEU A 70 -12.72 9.63 -11.41
CA LEU A 70 -12.18 8.29 -11.65
C LEU A 70 -13.07 7.57 -12.68
N MET A 71 -12.46 6.82 -13.59
CA MET A 71 -13.16 5.91 -14.48
C MET A 71 -12.71 4.47 -14.20
N ALA A 72 -13.65 3.55 -14.06
CA ALA A 72 -13.39 2.15 -13.81
C ALA A 72 -14.44 1.25 -14.49
N LEU A 73 -14.18 -0.05 -14.53
CA LEU A 73 -15.14 -1.04 -15.02
C LEU A 73 -16.37 -1.09 -14.09
N ASP A 74 -17.55 -1.05 -14.69
CA ASP A 74 -18.82 -1.09 -13.96
C ASP A 74 -19.01 -2.42 -13.21
N LEU A 75 -19.66 -2.38 -12.05
CA LEU A 75 -19.80 -3.53 -11.15
C LEU A 75 -20.56 -4.71 -11.78
N PRO A 76 -21.72 -4.51 -12.45
CA PRO A 76 -22.42 -5.60 -13.16
C PRO A 76 -21.62 -6.17 -14.34
N HIS A 77 -20.63 -5.43 -14.84
CA HIS A 77 -19.73 -5.86 -15.92
C HIS A 77 -18.42 -6.48 -15.41
N GLY A 78 -18.33 -6.81 -14.11
CA GLY A 78 -17.16 -7.45 -13.51
C GLY A 78 -16.19 -6.49 -12.83
N GLY A 79 -16.61 -5.25 -12.57
CA GLY A 79 -15.88 -4.30 -11.74
C GLY A 79 -15.78 -4.73 -10.27
N HIS A 80 -15.13 -3.90 -9.45
CA HIS A 80 -15.01 -4.13 -8.00
C HIS A 80 -15.45 -2.87 -7.24
N LEU A 81 -16.10 -3.05 -6.09
CA LEU A 81 -16.71 -1.96 -5.30
C LEU A 81 -15.73 -0.84 -4.95
N SER A 82 -14.45 -1.16 -4.70
CA SER A 82 -13.42 -0.16 -4.38
C SER A 82 -12.98 0.71 -5.55
N HIS A 83 -13.53 0.52 -6.75
CA HIS A 83 -13.28 1.37 -7.92
C HIS A 83 -14.39 2.41 -8.16
N GLY A 84 -15.36 2.49 -7.26
CA GLY A 84 -16.53 3.36 -7.39
C GLY A 84 -17.75 2.59 -7.87
N TYR A 85 -18.88 2.81 -7.23
CA TYR A 85 -20.17 2.26 -7.60
C TYR A 85 -21.25 3.30 -7.33
N GLN A 86 -22.09 3.56 -8.33
CA GLN A 86 -23.21 4.49 -8.21
C GLN A 86 -24.49 3.71 -8.45
N THR A 87 -25.38 3.73 -7.46
CA THR A 87 -26.74 3.16 -7.53
C THR A 87 -27.71 4.09 -8.21
#